data_AF-A0A1S9CP70-F1
#
_entry.id   AF-A0A1S9CP70-F1
#
_cell.length_a   1.000
_cell.length_b   1.000
_cell.length_c   1.000
_cell.angle_alpha   90.00
_cell.angle_beta   90.00
_cell.angle_gamma   90.00
#
_symmetry.space_group_name_H-M   'P 1'
#
loop_
_entity.id
_entity.type
_entity.pdbx_description
1 polymer ?
#
loop_
_entity_poly.entity_id
_entity_poly.type
_entity_poly.pdbx_seq_one_letter_code
_entity_poly.pdbx_strand_id
1 'polypeptide(L)'
;MYNLLPLKVFSHRKKLRYIAGKKNISEEEKLRQITAEKEHLLDTIRELHGIMKNILPVLEDNDVHSMFLAMTNIVENLNHNFIKDDKFKVEVIDMTKTFYDPAVEERGIQKGIQTGIQKGIIQVAKNLLDILEDSTIALKTGLTVEEVKQLRADSGQEGD
;
A
#
# COMPACT_ATOMS: atom_id res chain seq x y z
N MET A 1 3.73 10.05 -15.76
CA MET A 1 2.49 10.03 -16.58
C MET A 1 1.42 9.05 -16.02
N TYR A 2 1.72 8.24 -15.00
CA TYR A 2 0.83 7.19 -14.47
C TYR A 2 -0.12 7.61 -13.33
N ASN A 3 0.06 8.80 -12.74
CA ASN A 3 -0.80 9.36 -11.69
C ASN A 3 -2.28 9.58 -12.12
N LEU A 4 -2.60 9.36 -13.39
CA LEU A 4 -3.93 9.53 -13.94
C LEU A 4 -4.83 8.28 -13.75
N LEU A 5 -4.28 7.09 -13.46
CA LEU A 5 -5.10 5.87 -13.33
C LEU A 5 -6.10 5.97 -12.16
N PRO A 6 -5.68 6.35 -10.93
CA PRO A 6 -6.63 6.55 -9.83
C PRO A 6 -7.60 7.72 -10.09
N LEU A 7 -7.14 8.76 -10.82
CA LEU A 7 -8.00 9.90 -11.16
C LEU A 7 -9.11 9.53 -12.15
N LYS A 8 -8.86 8.57 -13.05
CA LYS A 8 -9.88 8.06 -13.99
C LYS A 8 -10.99 7.32 -13.23
N VAL A 9 -10.63 6.50 -12.24
CA VAL A 9 -11.60 5.89 -11.29
C VAL A 9 -12.35 6.97 -10.49
N PHE A 10 -11.64 7.97 -9.97
CA PHE A 10 -12.24 9.07 -9.21
C PHE A 10 -13.24 9.89 -10.02
N SER A 11 -13.08 9.97 -11.34
CA SER A 11 -13.96 10.76 -12.21
C SER A 11 -15.44 10.31 -12.14
N HIS A 12 -15.69 9.02 -11.90
CA HIS A 12 -17.04 8.45 -11.74
C HIS A 12 -17.81 9.03 -10.54
N ARG A 13 -17.08 9.54 -9.52
CA ARG A 13 -17.69 10.21 -8.36
C ARG A 13 -18.64 11.33 -8.75
N LYS A 14 -18.27 12.14 -9.77
CA LYS A 14 -19.07 13.29 -10.20
C LYS A 14 -20.42 12.85 -10.76
N LYS A 15 -20.43 11.80 -11.60
CA LYS A 15 -21.65 11.24 -12.19
C LYS A 15 -22.53 10.59 -11.13
N LEU A 16 -21.96 9.75 -10.26
CA LEU A 16 -22.71 9.12 -9.16
C LEU A 16 -23.37 10.15 -8.24
N ARG A 17 -22.62 11.21 -7.86
CA ARG A 17 -23.17 12.31 -7.07
C ARG A 17 -24.29 13.06 -7.79
N TYR A 18 -24.15 13.28 -9.09
CA TYR A 18 -25.19 13.91 -9.90
C TYR A 18 -26.47 13.06 -9.92
N ILE A 19 -26.36 11.75 -10.17
CA ILE A 19 -27.50 10.83 -10.19
C ILE A 19 -28.20 10.80 -8.83
N ALA A 20 -27.43 10.63 -7.73
CA ALA A 20 -27.96 10.59 -6.38
C ALA A 20 -28.68 11.88 -5.97
N GLY A 21 -28.25 13.04 -6.49
CA GLY A 21 -28.84 14.35 -6.20
C GLY A 21 -30.09 14.69 -7.02
N LYS A 22 -30.48 13.90 -8.03
CA LYS A 22 -31.65 14.20 -8.85
C LYS A 22 -32.93 14.10 -8.01
N LYS A 23 -33.75 15.16 -8.01
CA LYS A 23 -35.04 15.19 -7.30
C LYS A 23 -36.24 14.80 -8.18
N ASN A 24 -36.06 14.79 -9.50
CA ASN A 24 -37.15 14.68 -10.48
C ASN A 24 -37.29 13.27 -11.09
N ILE A 25 -36.64 12.26 -10.52
CA ILE A 25 -36.73 10.87 -10.98
C ILE A 25 -37.06 9.95 -9.80
N SER A 26 -37.71 8.83 -10.09
CA SER A 26 -38.03 7.82 -9.09
C SER A 26 -36.76 7.19 -8.51
N GLU A 27 -36.87 6.63 -7.30
CA GLU A 27 -35.76 5.88 -6.68
C GLU A 27 -35.36 4.65 -7.51
N GLU A 28 -36.32 4.01 -8.18
CA GLU A 28 -36.04 2.89 -9.08
C GLU A 28 -35.19 3.33 -10.29
N GLU A 29 -35.50 4.49 -10.88
CA GLU A 29 -34.73 5.04 -11.99
C GLU A 29 -33.33 5.50 -11.55
N LYS A 30 -33.20 6.05 -10.33
CA LYS A 30 -31.88 6.33 -9.74
C LYS A 30 -31.05 5.07 -9.61
N LEU A 31 -31.65 3.99 -9.10
CA LEU A 31 -30.96 2.73 -8.92
C LEU A 31 -30.47 2.19 -10.26
N ARG A 32 -31.30 2.21 -11.31
CA ARG A 32 -30.90 1.82 -12.67
C ARG A 32 -29.72 2.63 -13.19
N GLN A 33 -29.73 3.95 -13.02
CA GLN A 33 -28.63 4.82 -13.45
C GLN A 33 -27.34 4.58 -12.63
N ILE A 34 -27.45 4.36 -11.32
CA ILE A 34 -26.31 4.00 -10.47
C ILE A 34 -25.74 2.65 -10.90
N THR A 35 -26.58 1.66 -11.18
CA THR A 35 -26.15 0.35 -11.68
C THR A 35 -25.44 0.47 -13.03
N ALA A 36 -25.96 1.25 -13.97
CA ALA A 36 -25.29 1.48 -15.25
C ALA A 36 -23.91 2.16 -15.06
N GLU A 37 -23.82 3.16 -14.19
CA GLU A 37 -22.54 3.83 -13.89
C GLU A 37 -21.56 2.91 -13.15
N LYS A 38 -22.06 1.98 -12.31
CA LYS A 38 -21.25 0.93 -11.69
C LYS A 38 -20.62 0.02 -12.73
N GLU A 39 -21.38 -0.42 -13.74
CA GLU A 39 -20.83 -1.25 -14.83
C GLU A 39 -19.77 -0.48 -15.63
N HIS A 40 -19.99 0.82 -15.92
CA HIS A 40 -18.97 1.66 -16.56
C HIS A 40 -17.71 1.84 -15.70
N LEU A 41 -17.87 1.94 -14.38
CA LEU A 41 -16.76 1.99 -13.45
C LEU A 41 -15.98 0.66 -13.46
N LEU A 42 -16.66 -0.49 -13.48
CA LEU A 42 -16.03 -1.81 -13.63
C LEU A 42 -15.21 -1.91 -14.91
N ASP A 43 -15.78 -1.52 -16.05
CA ASP A 43 -15.07 -1.54 -17.34
C ASP A 43 -13.83 -0.64 -17.31
N THR A 44 -13.93 0.52 -16.69
CA THR A 44 -12.80 1.43 -16.49
C THR A 44 -11.71 0.76 -15.66
N ILE A 45 -12.07 0.10 -14.56
CA ILE A 45 -11.07 -0.60 -13.72
C ILE A 45 -10.43 -1.76 -14.49
N ARG A 46 -11.19 -2.52 -15.29
CA ARG A 46 -10.66 -3.60 -16.14
C ARG A 46 -9.68 -3.07 -17.20
N GLU A 47 -10.00 -1.93 -17.84
CA GLU A 47 -9.10 -1.25 -18.77
C GLU A 47 -7.78 -0.86 -18.08
N LEU A 48 -7.87 -0.23 -16.90
CA LEU A 48 -6.72 0.19 -16.12
C LEU A 48 -5.89 -1.01 -15.64
N HIS A 49 -6.53 -2.11 -15.26
CA HIS A 49 -5.87 -3.37 -14.93
C HIS A 49 -5.01 -3.87 -16.11
N GLY A 50 -5.59 -3.91 -17.32
CA GLY A 50 -4.85 -4.28 -18.52
C GLY A 50 -3.64 -3.38 -18.80
N ILE A 51 -3.81 -2.07 -18.65
CA ILE A 51 -2.72 -1.09 -18.81
C ILE A 51 -1.63 -1.34 -17.77
N MET A 52 -2.00 -1.50 -16.48
CA MET A 52 -1.07 -1.74 -15.38
C MET A 52 -0.24 -3.00 -15.59
N LYS A 53 -0.85 -4.09 -16.07
CA LYS A 53 -0.13 -5.33 -16.35
C LYS A 53 1.00 -5.14 -17.38
N ASN A 54 0.80 -4.27 -18.37
CA ASN A 54 1.81 -4.00 -19.40
C ASN A 54 2.96 -3.10 -18.91
N ILE A 55 2.68 -2.20 -17.96
CA ILE A 55 3.68 -1.25 -17.44
C ILE A 55 4.35 -1.73 -16.15
N LEU A 56 3.81 -2.77 -15.50
CA LEU A 56 4.33 -3.36 -14.26
C LEU A 56 5.84 -3.62 -14.28
N PRO A 57 6.47 -4.13 -15.36
CA PRO A 57 7.91 -4.39 -15.40
C PRO A 57 8.79 -3.13 -15.30
N VAL A 58 8.20 -1.95 -15.48
CA VAL A 58 8.91 -0.66 -15.59
C VAL A 58 8.62 0.25 -14.39
N LEU A 59 7.69 -0.14 -13.51
CA LEU A 59 7.31 0.63 -12.33
C LEU A 59 8.07 0.15 -11.10
N GLU A 60 8.39 1.08 -10.20
CA GLU A 60 8.87 0.72 -8.86
C GLU A 60 7.72 0.10 -8.05
N ASP A 61 8.02 -0.93 -7.26
CA ASP A 61 7.00 -1.69 -6.52
C ASP A 61 6.15 -0.80 -5.59
N ASN A 62 6.76 0.23 -4.99
CA ASN A 62 6.07 1.16 -4.09
C ASN A 62 5.05 2.03 -4.83
N ASP A 63 5.31 2.39 -6.08
CA ASP A 63 4.39 3.19 -6.90
C ASP A 63 3.16 2.37 -7.28
N VAL A 64 3.39 1.11 -7.66
CA VAL A 64 2.32 0.15 -7.98
C VAL A 64 1.40 -0.03 -6.78
N HIS A 65 1.96 -0.32 -5.60
CA HIS A 65 1.19 -0.49 -4.37
C HIS A 65 0.37 0.76 -4.02
N SER A 66 0.99 1.94 -4.08
CA SER A 66 0.34 3.22 -3.77
C SER A 66 -0.83 3.52 -4.72
N MET A 67 -0.67 3.20 -6.02
CA MET A 67 -1.74 3.35 -7.01
C MET A 67 -2.91 2.40 -6.73
N PHE A 68 -2.64 1.13 -6.39
CA PHE A 68 -3.69 0.18 -6.00
C PHE A 68 -4.45 0.63 -4.78
N LEU A 69 -3.74 1.01 -3.72
CA LEU A 69 -4.36 1.48 -2.48
C LEU A 69 -5.27 2.68 -2.74
N ALA A 70 -4.83 3.63 -3.57
CA ALA A 70 -5.65 4.77 -3.97
C ALA A 70 -6.92 4.33 -4.71
N MET A 71 -6.81 3.44 -5.70
CA MET A 71 -7.98 2.92 -6.45
C MET A 71 -8.95 2.17 -5.53
N THR A 72 -8.46 1.29 -4.65
CA THR A 72 -9.27 0.54 -3.69
C THR A 72 -10.03 1.50 -2.77
N ASN A 73 -9.35 2.48 -2.17
CA ASN A 73 -9.99 3.46 -1.29
C ASN A 73 -11.07 4.27 -2.01
N ILE A 74 -10.82 4.66 -3.27
CA ILE A 74 -11.82 5.37 -4.09
C ILE A 74 -13.02 4.47 -4.34
N VAL A 75 -12.80 3.23 -4.79
CA VAL A 75 -13.88 2.27 -5.07
C VAL A 75 -14.70 1.99 -3.81
N GLU A 76 -14.06 1.72 -2.68
CA GLU A 76 -14.75 1.49 -1.41
C GLU A 76 -15.58 2.71 -0.99
N ASN A 77 -15.03 3.92 -1.15
CA ASN A 77 -15.77 5.15 -0.90
C ASN A 77 -16.99 5.29 -1.81
N LEU A 78 -16.85 5.03 -3.11
CA LEU A 78 -17.96 5.09 -4.06
C LEU A 78 -19.02 4.02 -3.76
N ASN A 79 -18.58 2.83 -3.37
CA ASN A 79 -19.48 1.74 -3.03
C ASN A 79 -20.29 2.08 -1.78
N HIS A 80 -19.62 2.53 -0.72
CA HIS A 80 -20.27 2.91 0.53
C HIS A 80 -21.28 4.04 0.36
N ASN A 81 -20.93 5.09 -0.41
CA ASN A 81 -21.75 6.29 -0.52
C ASN A 81 -22.86 6.22 -1.57
N PHE A 82 -22.70 5.40 -2.63
CA PHE A 82 -23.62 5.42 -3.77
C PHE A 82 -24.12 4.03 -4.18
N ILE A 83 -23.22 3.08 -4.43
CA ILE A 83 -23.55 1.83 -5.14
C ILE A 83 -24.18 0.79 -4.21
N LYS A 84 -23.61 0.60 -3.01
CA LYS A 84 -24.07 -0.32 -1.96
C LYS A 84 -24.22 -1.78 -2.45
N ASP A 85 -23.23 -2.25 -3.22
CA ASP A 85 -23.18 -3.60 -3.79
C ASP A 85 -21.98 -4.38 -3.23
N ASP A 86 -22.24 -5.44 -2.48
CA ASP A 86 -21.20 -6.29 -1.89
C ASP A 86 -20.40 -7.06 -2.95
N LYS A 87 -21.02 -7.45 -4.07
CA LYS A 87 -20.33 -8.18 -5.15
C LYS A 87 -19.32 -7.29 -5.86
N PHE A 88 -19.66 -6.01 -6.04
CA PHE A 88 -18.78 -5.01 -6.65
C PHE A 88 -17.47 -4.84 -5.87
N LYS A 89 -17.54 -4.88 -4.52
CA LYS A 89 -16.34 -4.82 -3.67
C LYS A 89 -15.42 -6.03 -3.90
N VAL A 90 -15.99 -7.23 -3.98
CA VAL A 90 -15.23 -8.48 -4.16
C VAL A 90 -14.48 -8.47 -5.49
N GLU A 91 -15.12 -8.04 -6.58
CA GLU A 91 -14.52 -8.05 -7.91
C GLU A 91 -13.28 -7.13 -8.02
N VAL A 92 -13.33 -5.95 -7.39
CA VAL A 92 -12.18 -5.02 -7.38
C VAL A 92 -11.04 -5.54 -6.49
N ILE A 93 -11.37 -6.16 -5.36
CA ILE A 93 -10.38 -6.81 -4.50
C ILE A 93 -9.69 -7.96 -5.25
N ASP A 94 -10.44 -8.79 -5.96
CA ASP A 94 -9.87 -9.92 -6.71
C ASP A 94 -8.99 -9.46 -7.87
N MET A 95 -9.34 -8.36 -8.56
CA MET A 95 -8.46 -7.73 -9.56
C MET A 95 -7.20 -7.08 -8.96
N THR A 96 -7.20 -6.77 -7.66
CA THR A 96 -6.01 -6.27 -6.97
C THR A 96 -5.10 -7.44 -6.59
N LYS A 97 -5.70 -8.58 -6.19
CA LYS A 97 -4.96 -9.82 -5.90
C LYS A 97 -4.23 -10.40 -7.12
N THR A 98 -4.71 -10.18 -8.34
CA THR A 98 -4.00 -10.64 -9.54
C THR A 98 -2.70 -9.88 -9.83
N PHE A 99 -2.45 -8.75 -9.16
CA PHE A 99 -1.14 -8.09 -9.11
C PHE A 99 -0.32 -8.45 -7.87
N TYR A 100 -0.88 -9.28 -6.98
CA TYR A 100 -0.20 -9.82 -5.82
C TYR A 100 0.76 -10.92 -6.30
N ASP A 101 1.98 -10.51 -6.61
CA ASP A 101 3.06 -11.40 -7.03
C ASP A 101 3.68 -12.06 -5.78
N PRO A 102 3.76 -13.40 -5.69
CA PRO A 102 4.49 -14.10 -4.65
C PRO A 102 5.93 -13.59 -4.47
N ALA A 103 6.56 -13.06 -5.52
CA ALA A 103 7.87 -12.42 -5.42
C ALA A 103 7.85 -11.09 -4.65
N VAL A 104 6.72 -10.37 -4.59
CA VAL A 104 6.55 -9.18 -3.73
C VAL A 104 6.42 -9.61 -2.27
N GLU A 105 5.66 -10.66 -1.99
CA GLU A 105 5.56 -11.25 -0.64
C GLU A 105 6.93 -11.77 -0.17
N GLU A 106 7.63 -12.52 -1.03
CA GLU A 106 8.97 -13.02 -0.74
C GLU A 106 9.96 -11.88 -0.49
N ARG A 107 9.96 -10.82 -1.32
CA ARG A 107 10.78 -9.62 -1.08
C ARG A 107 10.41 -8.92 0.23
N GLY A 108 9.13 -8.86 0.57
CA GLY A 108 8.65 -8.31 1.84
C GLY A 108 9.15 -9.10 3.05
N ILE A 109 9.08 -10.44 2.97
CA ILE A 109 9.60 -11.35 4.00
C ILE A 109 11.12 -11.21 4.13
N GLN A 110 11.85 -11.19 3.01
CA GLN A 110 13.31 -11.02 3.02
C GLN A 110 13.74 -9.69 3.64
N LYS A 111 13.09 -8.57 3.28
CA LYS A 111 13.33 -7.26 3.90
C LYS A 111 13.01 -7.26 5.40
N GLY A 112 11.90 -7.91 5.80
CA GLY A 112 11.51 -8.07 7.19
C GLY A 112 12.55 -8.83 8.01
N ILE A 113 13.03 -9.97 7.47
CA ILE A 113 14.10 -10.78 8.09
C ILE A 113 15.38 -9.98 8.22
N GLN A 114 15.84 -9.31 7.15
CA GLN A 114 17.06 -8.51 7.17
C GLN A 114 17.00 -7.37 8.19
N THR A 115 15.88 -6.65 8.23
CA THR A 115 15.63 -5.57 9.21
C THR A 115 15.59 -6.14 10.63
N GLY A 116 14.95 -7.29 10.84
CA GLY A 116 14.88 -7.98 12.13
C GLY A 116 16.26 -8.40 12.63
N ILE A 117 17.09 -8.96 11.74
CA ILE A 117 18.48 -9.35 12.06
C ILE A 117 19.30 -8.12 12.44
N GLN A 118 19.25 -7.03 11.66
CA GLN A 118 19.98 -5.80 11.99
C GLN A 118 19.56 -5.21 13.33
N LYS A 119 18.26 -5.12 13.60
CA LYS A 119 17.74 -4.67 14.90
C LYS A 119 18.18 -5.59 16.04
N GLY A 120 18.20 -6.90 15.80
CA GLY A 120 18.70 -7.89 16.76
C GLY A 120 20.19 -7.71 17.07
N ILE A 121 21.03 -7.52 16.05
CA ILE A 121 22.46 -7.24 16.18
C ILE A 121 22.69 -5.98 17.02
N ILE A 122 21.96 -4.90 16.72
CA ILE A 122 22.05 -3.64 17.47
C ILE A 122 21.61 -3.84 18.93
N GLN A 123 20.53 -4.58 19.18
CA GLN A 123 20.06 -4.84 20.54
C GLN A 123 21.07 -5.66 21.35
N VAL A 124 21.67 -6.68 20.74
CA VAL A 124 22.73 -7.48 21.37
C VAL A 124 23.94 -6.60 21.64
N ALA A 125 24.35 -5.76 20.71
CA ALA A 125 25.46 -4.82 20.90
C ALA A 125 25.19 -3.88 22.09
N LYS A 126 23.99 -3.28 22.17
CA LYS A 126 23.58 -2.40 23.27
C LYS A 126 23.65 -3.09 24.63
N ASN A 127 23.18 -4.34 24.72
CA ASN A 127 23.20 -5.13 25.96
C ASN A 127 24.60 -5.56 26.40
N LEU A 128 25.62 -5.37 25.55
CA LEU A 128 27.01 -5.72 25.84
C LEU A 128 27.88 -4.48 26.13
N LEU A 129 27.38 -3.26 25.89
CA LEU A 129 28.15 -2.02 26.03
C LEU A 129 28.68 -1.80 27.45
N ASP A 130 27.92 -2.19 28.47
CA ASP A 130 28.27 -2.04 29.88
C ASP A 130 29.26 -3.11 30.38
N ILE A 131 29.42 -4.20 29.63
CA ILE A 131 30.26 -5.35 30.02
C ILE A 131 31.54 -5.42 29.19
N LEU A 132 31.48 -5.09 27.90
CA LEU A 132 32.54 -5.32 26.93
C LEU A 132 33.04 -4.01 26.28
N GLU A 133 34.30 -4.05 25.85
CA GLU A 133 34.92 -2.98 25.07
C GLU A 133 34.50 -2.99 23.60
N ASP A 134 34.55 -1.83 22.95
CA ASP A 134 33.97 -1.60 21.61
C ASP A 134 34.57 -2.51 20.54
N SER A 135 35.88 -2.81 20.62
CA SER A 135 36.58 -3.72 19.71
C SER A 135 36.04 -5.16 19.79
N THR A 136 35.75 -5.64 21.00
CA THR A 136 35.21 -6.98 21.23
C THR A 136 33.75 -7.08 20.78
N ILE A 137 32.94 -6.06 21.04
CA ILE A 137 31.55 -6.00 20.59
C ILE A 137 31.48 -5.97 19.06
N ALA A 138 32.28 -5.13 18.42
CA ALA A 138 32.40 -5.05 16.96
C ALA A 138 32.74 -6.43 16.36
N LEU A 139 33.74 -7.12 16.92
CA LEU A 139 34.14 -8.44 16.47
C LEU A 139 33.04 -9.51 16.62
N LYS A 140 32.25 -9.46 17.70
CA LYS A 140 31.20 -10.48 17.99
C LYS A 140 29.87 -10.22 17.30
N THR A 141 29.56 -8.96 17.02
CA THR A 141 28.29 -8.54 16.42
C THR A 141 28.39 -8.33 14.92
N GLY A 142 29.62 -8.22 14.39
CA GLY A 142 29.87 -7.90 12.99
C GLY A 142 29.70 -6.42 12.66
N LEU A 143 29.48 -5.57 13.66
CA LEU A 143 29.48 -4.11 13.53
C LEU A 143 30.91 -3.58 13.40
N THR A 144 31.06 -2.38 12.85
CA THR A 144 32.31 -1.63 12.91
C THR A 144 32.51 -1.02 14.31
N VAL A 145 33.77 -0.77 14.67
CA VAL A 145 34.10 -0.12 15.94
C VAL A 145 33.46 1.26 16.04
N GLU A 146 33.40 2.02 14.95
CA GLU A 146 32.72 3.31 14.87
C GLU A 146 31.21 3.21 15.12
N GLU A 147 30.52 2.22 14.55
CA GLU A 147 29.09 2.00 14.82
C GLU A 147 28.84 1.66 16.30
N VAL A 148 29.71 0.87 16.93
CA VAL A 148 29.60 0.55 18.35
C VAL A 148 29.85 1.78 19.23
N LYS A 149 30.83 2.62 18.89
CA LYS A 149 31.08 3.89 19.59
C LYS A 149 29.90 4.85 19.50
N GLN A 150 29.24 4.92 18.34
CA GLN A 150 28.02 5.71 18.16
C GLN A 150 26.89 5.19 19.07
N LEU A 151 26.66 3.88 19.08
CA LEU A 151 25.67 3.27 19.98
C LEU A 151 25.97 3.58 21.46
N ARG A 152 27.24 3.62 21.86
CA ARG A 152 27.66 3.98 23.23
C ARG A 152 27.40 5.45 23.55
N ALA A 153 27.65 6.35 22.61
CA ALA A 153 27.35 7.77 22.78
C ALA A 153 25.83 8.02 22.90
N ASP A 154 25.03 7.37 22.07
CA ASP A 154 23.57 7.49 22.09
C ASP A 154 22.96 6.93 23.39
N SER A 155 23.52 5.84 23.92
CA SER A 155 23.07 5.24 25.19
C SER A 155 23.39 6.10 26.42
N GLY A 156 24.38 6.99 26.31
CA GLY A 156 24.75 7.93 27.38
C GLY A 156 23.90 9.20 27.43
N GLN A 157 23.05 9.45 26.43
CA GLN A 157 22.19 10.65 26.34
C GLN A 157 20.76 10.44 26.84
N GLU A 158 20.33 9.20 27.10
CA GLU A 158 18.97 8.89 27.62
C GLU A 158 18.85 9.01 29.16
N GLY A 159 19.87 9.57 29.83
CA GLY A 159 19.98 9.61 31.30
C GLY A 159 20.12 10.99 31.94
N ASP A 160 19.81 12.08 31.24
CA ASP A 160 19.82 13.47 31.76
C ASP A 160 18.41 14.09 31.76
#